data_AF-X1N218-F1
#
_entry.id   AF-X1N218-F1
#
_cell.length_a   1.000
_cell.length_b   1.000
_cell.length_c   1.000
_cell.angle_alpha   90.00
_cell.angle_beta   90.00
_cell.angle_gamma   90.00
#
_symmetry.space_group_name_H-M   'P 1'
#
loop_
_entity.id
_entity.type
_entity.pdbx_description
1 polymer ?
#
loop_
_entity_poly.entity_id
_entity_poly.type
_entity_poly.pdbx_seq_one_letter_code
_entity_poly.pdbx_strand_id
1 'polypeptide(L)' 'MKSINQFYNKRIAELKSIKDKQGIKFETNRLQRITAKRNNKINDIFHKISRKVINYCIENNFGTIIIGYNRAWKQKVNMG' A
#
# COMPACT_ATOMS: atom_id res chain seq x y z
N MET A 1 2.17 -8.30 -0.51
CA MET A 1 2.35 -6.88 -0.10
C MET A 1 3.82 -6.51 0.17
N LYS A 2 4.59 -7.38 0.86
CA LYS A 2 6.03 -7.17 1.14
C LYS A 2 6.85 -6.83 -0.11
N SER A 3 6.69 -7.58 -1.20
CA SER A 3 7.40 -7.32 -2.48
C SER A 3 7.07 -5.96 -3.11
N ILE A 4 5.83 -5.50 -3.00
CA ILE A 4 5.40 -4.17 -3.48
C ILE A 4 6.06 -3.07 -2.65
N ASN A 5 6.10 -3.23 -1.32
CA ASN A 5 6.79 -2.30 -0.44
C ASN A 5 8.31 -2.30 -0.67
N GLN A 6 8.94 -3.47 -0.85
CA GLN A 6 10.37 -3.57 -1.12
C GLN A 6 10.76 -2.86 -2.41
N PHE A 7 10.02 -3.13 -3.50
CA PHE A 7 10.24 -2.43 -4.78
C PHE A 7 10.04 -0.92 -4.64
N TYR A 8 8.98 -0.49 -3.95
CA TYR A 8 8.69 0.91 -3.71
C TYR A 8 9.82 1.60 -2.92
N ASN A 9 10.24 1.00 -1.79
CA ASN A 9 11.30 1.53 -0.94
C ASN A 9 12.62 1.68 -1.72
N LYS A 10 13.01 0.64 -2.48
CA LYS A 10 14.20 0.67 -3.33
C LYS A 10 14.14 1.81 -4.35
N ARG A 11 13.03 1.91 -5.10
CA ARG A 11 12.86 2.94 -6.14
C ARG A 11 12.78 4.36 -5.58
N ILE A 12 12.13 4.55 -4.45
CA ILE A 12 12.06 5.86 -3.79
C ILE A 12 13.45 6.29 -3.30
N ALA A 13 14.23 5.38 -2.71
CA ALA A 13 15.59 5.69 -2.25
C ALA A 13 16.50 6.11 -3.42
N GLU A 14 16.47 5.35 -4.53
CA GLU A 14 17.20 5.68 -5.77
C GLU A 14 16.84 7.08 -6.30
N LEU A 15 15.53 7.37 -6.43
CA LEU A 15 15.07 8.64 -6.99
C LEU A 15 15.32 9.83 -6.08
N LYS A 16 15.21 9.66 -4.76
CA LYS A 16 15.55 10.72 -3.80
C LYS A 16 17.04 11.02 -3.86
N SER A 17 17.90 10.00 -3.89
CA SER A 17 19.36 10.20 -4.03
C SER A 17 19.71 10.99 -5.29
N ILE A 18 19.09 10.68 -6.44
CA ILE A 18 19.31 11.43 -7.69
C ILE A 18 18.81 12.87 -7.56
N LYS A 19 17.61 13.07 -7.01
CA LYS A 19 17.00 14.39 -6.79
C LYS A 19 17.90 15.28 -5.94
N ASP A 20 18.40 14.74 -4.84
CA ASP A 20 19.24 15.47 -3.87
C ASP A 20 20.58 15.85 -4.51
N LYS A 21 21.19 14.96 -5.29
CA LYS A 21 22.41 15.25 -6.08
C LYS A 21 22.20 16.33 -7.15
N GLN A 22 20.97 16.51 -7.63
CA GLN A 22 20.59 17.55 -8.59
C GLN A 22 20.19 18.87 -7.91
N GLY A 23 20.18 18.94 -6.56
CA GLY A 23 19.79 20.14 -5.82
C GLY A 23 18.30 20.48 -5.87
N ILE A 24 17.45 19.54 -6.30
CA ILE A 24 16.02 19.76 -6.47
C ILE A 24 15.33 19.68 -5.09
N LYS A 25 14.80 20.80 -4.59
CA LYS A 25 14.17 20.87 -3.27
C LYS A 25 12.72 20.34 -3.23
N PHE A 26 12.01 20.38 -4.35
CA PHE A 26 10.61 19.95 -4.44
C PHE A 26 10.47 18.47 -4.82
N GLU A 27 9.29 17.89 -4.66
CA GLU A 27 9.00 16.52 -5.11
C GLU A 27 8.88 16.48 -6.63
N THR A 28 9.58 15.54 -7.27
CA THR A 28 9.54 15.40 -8.72
C THR A 28 8.26 14.67 -9.15
N ASN A 29 7.77 14.97 -10.36
CA ASN A 29 6.65 14.25 -10.98
C ASN A 29 6.89 12.73 -11.02
N ARG A 30 8.16 12.31 -11.12
CA ARG A 30 8.53 10.89 -11.11
C ARG A 30 8.32 10.24 -9.74
N LEU A 31 8.68 10.91 -8.65
CA LEU A 31 8.43 10.44 -7.28
C LEU A 31 6.93 10.33 -6.99
N GLN A 32 6.16 11.35 -7.40
CA GLN A 32 4.71 11.35 -7.27
C GLN A 32 4.06 10.19 -8.02
N ARG A 33 4.46 9.95 -9.29
CA ARG A 33 3.96 8.83 -10.10
C ARG A 33 4.23 7.46 -9.48
N ILE A 34 5.42 7.24 -8.91
CA ILE A 34 5.74 5.97 -8.24
C ILE A 34 4.87 5.76 -6.99
N THR A 35 4.67 6.81 -6.21
CA THR A 35 3.81 6.76 -5.02
C THR A 35 2.35 6.51 -5.40
N ALA A 36 1.83 7.21 -6.40
CA ALA A 36 0.48 6.98 -6.93
C ALA A 36 0.30 5.54 -7.42
N LYS A 37 1.27 5.00 -8.19
CA LYS A 37 1.23 3.61 -8.67
C LYS A 37 1.18 2.61 -7.52
N ARG A 38 1.98 2.82 -6.46
CA ARG A 38 1.99 1.96 -5.28
C ARG A 38 0.66 2.02 -4.52
N ASN A 39 0.10 3.21 -4.35
CA ASN A 39 -1.18 3.41 -3.68
C ASN A 39 -2.33 2.75 -4.46
N ASN A 40 -2.38 2.94 -5.78
CA ASN A 40 -3.38 2.31 -6.64
C ASN A 40 -3.32 0.78 -6.57
N LYS A 41 -2.10 0.21 -6.57
CA LYS A 41 -1.92 -1.24 -6.45
C LYS A 41 -2.40 -1.78 -5.10
N ILE A 42 -2.17 -1.03 -4.02
CA ILE A 42 -2.64 -1.40 -2.68
C ILE A 42 -4.17 -1.34 -2.61
N ASN A 43 -4.77 -0.26 -3.13
CA ASN A 43 -6.23 -0.11 -3.16
C ASN A 43 -6.89 -1.23 -3.97
N ASP A 44 -6.36 -1.57 -5.15
CA ASP A 44 -6.85 -2.68 -5.97
C ASP A 44 -6.81 -4.03 -5.21
N ILE A 45 -5.71 -4.30 -4.50
CA ILE A 45 -5.59 -5.50 -3.66
C ILE A 45 -6.68 -5.52 -2.58
N PHE A 46 -6.90 -4.40 -1.88
CA PHE A 46 -7.94 -4.32 -0.85
C PHE A 46 -9.34 -4.53 -1.43
N HIS A 47 -9.67 -3.89 -2.55
CA HIS A 47 -10.97 -4.09 -3.20
C HIS A 47 -11.20 -5.54 -3.64
N LYS A 48 -10.15 -6.20 -4.17
CA LYS A 48 -10.22 -7.62 -4.53
C LYS A 48 -10.42 -8.53 -3.31
N ILE A 49 -9.74 -8.23 -2.20
CA ILE A 49 -9.90 -8.97 -0.94
C ILE A 49 -11.33 -8.78 -0.40
N SER A 50 -11.80 -7.53 -0.29
CA SER A 50 -13.15 -7.23 0.17
C SER A 50 -14.20 -7.93 -0.69
N ARG A 51 -14.06 -7.91 -2.02
CA ARG A 51 -14.96 -8.65 -2.91
C ARG A 51 -14.94 -10.15 -2.66
N LYS A 52 -13.76 -10.76 -2.48
CA LYS A 52 -13.65 -12.19 -2.14
C LYS A 52 -14.36 -12.53 -0.83
N VAL A 53 -14.20 -11.70 0.20
CA VAL A 53 -14.87 -11.89 1.50
C VAL A 53 -16.40 -11.81 1.34
N ILE A 54 -16.90 -10.81 0.63
CA ILE A 54 -18.34 -10.66 0.40
C ILE A 54 -18.90 -11.82 -0.42
N ASN A 55 -18.22 -12.24 -1.49
CA ASN A 55 -18.66 -13.38 -2.30
C ASN A 55 -18.75 -14.65 -1.44
N TYR A 56 -17.75 -14.91 -0.60
CA TYR A 56 -17.77 -16.03 0.33
C TYR A 56 -18.95 -15.96 1.30
N CYS A 57 -19.27 -14.78 1.84
CA CYS A 57 -20.44 -14.60 2.69
C CYS A 57 -21.75 -14.88 1.96
N ILE A 58 -21.89 -14.41 0.72
CA ILE A 58 -23.10 -14.65 -0.11
C ILE A 58 -23.26 -16.14 -0.40
N GLU A 59 -22.19 -16.82 -0.82
CA GLU A 59 -22.20 -18.26 -1.13
C GLU A 59 -22.59 -19.13 0.08
N ASN A 60 -22.26 -18.68 1.30
CA ASN A 60 -22.56 -19.39 2.55
C ASN A 60 -23.78 -18.82 3.30
N ASN A 61 -24.52 -17.90 2.67
CA ASN A 61 -25.70 -17.25 3.24
C ASN A 61 -25.47 -16.54 4.59
N PHE A 62 -24.28 -15.95 4.78
CA PHE A 62 -23.96 -15.15 5.96
C PHE A 62 -24.50 -13.72 5.81
N GLY A 63 -25.49 -13.37 6.63
CA GLY A 63 -26.09 -12.02 6.63
C GLY A 63 -25.39 -11.00 7.54
N THR A 64 -24.44 -11.41 8.38
CA THR A 64 -23.77 -10.53 9.36
C THR A 64 -22.26 -10.73 9.30
N ILE A 65 -21.51 -9.61 9.23
CA ILE A 65 -20.05 -9.59 9.31
C ILE A 65 -19.66 -8.77 10.55
N ILE A 66 -18.89 -9.37 11.45
CA ILE A 66 -18.37 -8.70 12.64
C ILE A 66 -16.92 -8.30 12.38
N ILE A 67 -16.63 -6.99 12.41
CA ILE A 67 -15.28 -6.46 12.22
C ILE A 67 -14.75 -5.99 13.57
N GLY A 68 -13.82 -6.75 14.14
CA GLY A 68 -13.13 -6.35 15.37
C GLY A 68 -12.17 -5.18 15.12
N TYR A 69 -12.31 -4.11 15.90
CA TYR A 69 -11.34 -3.02 15.92
C TYR A 69 -10.26 -3.32 16.95
N ASN A 70 -9.09 -3.78 16.51
CA ASN A 70 -7.95 -3.99 17.38
C ASN A 70 -6.94 -2.84 17.26
N ARG A 71 -6.85 -2.00 18.30
CA ARG A 71 -5.96 -0.81 18.36
C ARG A 71 -4.48 -1.15 18.12
N ALA A 72 -4.05 -2.40 18.35
CA ALA A 72 -2.65 -2.79 18.27
C ALA A 72 -2.17 -3.32 16.90
N TRP A 73 -3.05 -3.51 15.91
CA TRP A 73 -2.68 -4.17 14.64
C TRP A 73 -1.61 -3.46 13.80
N LYS A 74 -1.31 -2.19 14.08
CA LYS A 74 -0.31 -1.40 13.35
C LYS A 74 0.87 -0.93 14.21
N GLN A 75 1.24 -1.63 15.28
CA GLN A 75 2.21 -1.05 16.22
C GLN A 75 3.69 -1.07 15.82
N LYS A 76 4.17 -1.98 14.96
CA LYS A 76 5.60 -2.00 14.59
C LYS A 76 5.82 -2.57 13.19
N VAL A 77 5.74 -1.73 12.16
CA VAL A 77 6.45 -2.01 10.92
C VAL A 77 7.75 -1.25 11.00
N ASN A 78 8.75 -1.83 11.67
CA ASN A 78 10.11 -1.30 11.69
C ASN A 78 10.68 -1.49 10.29
N MET A 79 10.40 -0.54 9.39
CA MET A 79 10.99 -0.50 8.05
C MET A 79 12.38 0.12 8.19
N GLY A 80 13.34 -0.71 8.61
CA GLY A 80 14.76 -0.51 8.30
C GLY A 80 15.03 -0.81 6.84
#